data_AF-H8MQ19-F1
#
_entry.id   AF-H8MQ19-F1
#
_cell.length_a   1.000
_cell.length_b   1.000
_cell.length_c   1.000
_cell.angle_alpha   90.00
_cell.angle_beta   90.00
_cell.angle_gamma   90.00
#
_symmetry.space_group_name_H-M   'P 1'
#
loop_
_entity.id
_entity.type
_entity.pdbx_description
1 polymer ?
#
loop_
_entity_poly.entity_id
_entity_poly.type
_entity_poly.pdbx_seq_one_letter_code
_entity_poly.pdbx_strand_id
1 'polypeptide(L)'
;MSRADDLLKIRGLLQERRRTTETAQAGARRELAALKDQERDPEYEEQAQAELADYTLSTLIEAQRREIMLIDAALSRMENDVFGECVDCGNEISLDRLEAMPFAIRCEEDAAIHEQETREAARHVGSLSL
;
A
#
# COMPACT_ATOMS: atom_id res chain seq x y z
N MET A 1 26.99 2.00 -12.24
CA MET A 1 26.28 2.47 -11.04
C MET A 1 26.41 1.37 -10.00
N SER A 2 26.64 1.71 -8.74
CA SER A 2 26.75 0.71 -7.68
C SER A 2 25.36 0.37 -7.13
N ARG A 3 25.19 -0.84 -6.58
CA ARG A 3 23.96 -1.22 -5.86
C ARG A 3 23.59 -0.19 -4.78
N ALA A 4 24.59 0.38 -4.10
CA ALA A 4 24.36 1.44 -3.12
C ALA A 4 23.73 2.70 -3.73
N ASP A 5 24.16 3.11 -4.93
CA ASP A 5 23.58 4.25 -5.64
C ASP A 5 22.11 3.98 -6.03
N ASP A 6 21.81 2.75 -6.47
CA ASP A 6 20.46 2.34 -6.84
C ASP A 6 19.53 2.34 -5.61
N LEU A 7 20.00 1.84 -4.47
CA LEU A 7 19.22 1.85 -3.22
C LEU A 7 18.98 3.27 -2.70
N LEU A 8 19.94 4.19 -2.87
CA LEU A 8 19.75 5.62 -2.55
C LEU A 8 18.69 6.27 -3.44
N LYS A 9 18.68 5.94 -4.74
CA LYS A 9 17.64 6.40 -5.68
C LYS A 9 16.26 5.87 -5.27
N ILE A 10 16.14 4.59 -4.93
CA ILE A 10 14.88 3.99 -4.46
C ILE A 10 14.41 4.67 -3.16
N ARG A 11 15.32 4.95 -2.22
CA ARG A 11 14.99 5.70 -0.99
C ARG A 11 14.37 7.06 -1.30
N GLY A 12 14.97 7.81 -2.22
CA GLY A 12 14.43 9.10 -2.65
C GLY A 12 13.04 8.98 -3.28
N LEU A 13 12.82 7.97 -4.12
CA LEU A 13 11.51 7.69 -4.73
C LEU A 13 10.44 7.37 -3.68
N LEU A 14 10.78 6.53 -2.69
CA LEU A 14 9.89 6.19 -1.57
C LEU A 14 9.50 7.41 -0.74
N GLN A 15 10.47 8.28 -0.41
CA GLN A 15 10.23 9.50 0.36
C GLN A 15 9.31 10.48 -0.38
N GLU A 16 9.53 10.67 -1.68
CA GLU A 16 8.69 11.54 -2.51
C GLU A 16 7.26 10.97 -2.65
N ARG A 17 7.16 9.65 -2.85
CA ARG A 17 5.88 8.95 -2.92
C ARG A 17 5.10 9.12 -1.62
N ARG A 18 5.76 8.92 -0.46
CA ARG A 18 5.19 9.10 0.87
C ARG A 18 4.60 10.50 1.04
N ARG A 19 5.39 11.54 0.73
CA ARG A 19 4.96 12.95 0.84
C ARG A 19 3.73 13.24 -0.03
N THR A 20 3.74 12.74 -1.26
CA THR A 20 2.63 12.90 -2.20
C THR A 20 1.36 12.21 -1.68
N THR A 21 1.47 10.97 -1.21
CA THR A 21 0.35 10.21 -0.64
C THR A 21 -0.19 10.85 0.64
N GLU A 22 0.67 11.35 1.54
CA GLU A 22 0.25 12.08 2.74
C GLU A 22 -0.53 13.36 2.39
N THR A 23 -0.06 14.11 1.40
CA THR A 23 -0.74 15.33 0.92
C THR A 23 -2.12 15.00 0.35
N ALA A 24 -2.21 13.97 -0.50
CA ALA A 24 -3.47 13.51 -1.07
C ALA A 24 -4.44 13.01 0.01
N GLN A 25 -3.95 12.26 1.00
CA GLN A 25 -4.75 11.76 2.12
C GLN A 25 -5.29 12.89 3.00
N ALA A 26 -4.47 13.92 3.27
CA ALA A 26 -4.93 15.10 4.00
C ALA A 26 -5.98 15.90 3.22
N GLY A 27 -5.95 15.86 1.89
CA GLY A 27 -7.00 16.42 1.02
C GLY A 27 -8.31 15.62 1.13
N ALA A 28 -8.25 14.31 0.90
CA ALA A 28 -9.41 13.43 0.98
C ALA A 28 -10.10 13.46 2.35
N ARG A 29 -9.33 13.56 3.45
CA ARG A 29 -9.89 13.72 4.80
C ARG A 29 -10.66 15.03 4.99
N ARG A 30 -10.18 16.13 4.40
CA ARG A 30 -10.87 17.43 4.46
C ARG A 30 -12.16 17.40 3.67
N GLU A 31 -12.14 16.77 2.50
CA GLU A 31 -13.34 16.58 1.67
C GLU A 31 -14.38 15.71 2.38
N LEU A 32 -13.97 14.58 2.95
CA LEU A 32 -14.84 13.72 3.74
C LEU A 32 -15.47 14.45 4.94
N ALA A 33 -14.69 15.27 5.64
CA ALA A 33 -15.21 16.07 6.75
C ALA A 33 -16.24 17.12 6.28
N ALA A 34 -16.02 17.73 5.11
CA ALA A 34 -16.95 18.70 4.54
C ALA A 34 -18.28 18.05 4.11
N LEU A 35 -18.22 16.85 3.52
CA LEU A 35 -19.43 16.08 3.17
C LEU A 35 -20.27 15.76 4.40
N LYS A 36 -19.64 15.30 5.49
CA LYS A 36 -20.34 15.00 6.75
C LYS A 36 -20.99 16.21 7.41
N ASP A 37 -20.45 17.41 7.19
CA ASP A 37 -21.05 18.65 7.70
C ASP A 37 -22.28 19.06 6.86
N GLN A 38 -22.28 18.75 5.56
CA GLN A 38 -23.41 19.01 4.64
C GLN A 38 -24.57 18.04 4.81
N GLU A 39 -24.32 16.79 5.21
CA GLU A 39 -25.34 15.74 5.49
C GLU A 39 -26.29 16.06 6.66
N ARG A 40 -26.23 17.26 7.24
CA ARG A 40 -27.03 17.63 8.40
C ARG A 40 -28.49 18.01 8.06
N ASP A 41 -28.82 18.21 6.77
CA ASP A 41 -30.18 18.42 6.23
C ASP A 41 -30.33 17.93 4.75
N PRO A 42 -30.19 16.62 4.43
CA PRO A 42 -30.26 16.14 3.04
C PRO A 42 -31.68 15.73 2.62
N GLU A 43 -32.03 15.96 1.36
CA GLU A 43 -33.21 15.33 0.74
C GLU A 43 -32.96 13.83 0.46
N TYR A 44 -34.02 13.01 0.36
CA TYR A 44 -33.89 11.55 0.20
C TYR A 44 -33.04 11.11 -1.02
N GLU A 45 -33.07 11.83 -2.14
CA GLU A 45 -32.28 11.53 -3.34
C GLU A 45 -30.80 11.93 -3.18
N GLU A 46 -30.51 12.95 -2.36
CA GLU A 46 -29.15 13.41 -2.06
C GLU A 46 -28.44 12.46 -1.10
N GLN A 47 -29.20 11.75 -0.24
CA GLN A 47 -28.67 10.81 0.73
C GLN A 47 -27.88 9.66 0.08
N ALA A 48 -28.41 9.06 -0.99
CA ALA A 48 -27.73 7.95 -1.67
C ALA A 48 -26.41 8.36 -2.34
N GLN A 49 -26.34 9.60 -2.83
CA GLN A 49 -25.11 10.15 -3.42
C GLN A 49 -24.06 10.46 -2.34
N ALA A 50 -24.49 11.00 -1.21
CA ALA A 50 -23.63 11.31 -0.08
C ALA A 50 -23.02 10.03 0.53
N GLU A 51 -23.83 8.99 0.73
CA GLU A 51 -23.35 7.68 1.23
C GLU A 51 -22.30 7.05 0.30
N LEU A 52 -22.51 7.12 -1.02
CA LEU A 52 -21.53 6.63 -1.99
C LEU A 52 -20.22 7.43 -1.95
N ALA A 53 -20.31 8.75 -1.78
CA ALA A 53 -19.14 9.63 -1.67
C ALA A 53 -18.34 9.35 -0.38
N ASP A 54 -19.02 9.22 0.77
CA ASP A 54 -18.40 8.83 2.05
C ASP A 54 -17.66 7.49 1.92
N TYR A 55 -18.33 6.48 1.36
CA TYR A 55 -17.73 5.16 1.17
C TYR A 55 -16.49 5.20 0.28
N THR A 56 -16.57 5.95 -0.84
CA THR A 56 -15.49 6.06 -1.81
C THR A 56 -14.27 6.76 -1.19
N LEU A 57 -14.48 7.89 -0.52
CA LEU A 57 -13.41 8.65 0.14
C LEU A 57 -12.80 7.88 1.30
N SER A 58 -13.62 7.23 2.13
CA SER A 58 -13.15 6.38 3.22
C SER A 58 -12.28 5.23 2.72
N THR A 59 -12.70 4.56 1.64
CA THR A 59 -11.93 3.49 1.00
C THR A 59 -10.60 3.99 0.44
N LEU A 60 -10.60 5.17 -0.19
CA LEU A 60 -9.39 5.82 -0.70
C LEU A 60 -8.42 6.16 0.44
N ILE A 61 -8.91 6.75 1.54
CA ILE A 61 -8.09 7.10 2.71
C ILE A 61 -7.42 5.87 3.30
N GLU A 62 -8.15 4.75 3.42
CA GLU A 62 -7.61 3.49 3.93
C GLU A 62 -6.57 2.87 2.96
N ALA A 63 -6.79 2.95 1.65
CA ALA A 63 -5.81 2.52 0.66
C ALA A 63 -4.50 3.34 0.76
N GLN A 64 -4.60 4.66 0.86
CA GLN A 64 -3.45 5.56 1.06
C GLN A 64 -2.74 5.28 2.39
N ARG A 65 -3.49 4.99 3.45
CA ARG A 65 -2.91 4.60 4.75
C ARG A 65 -2.09 3.33 4.64
N ARG A 66 -2.62 2.31 3.95
CA ARG A 66 -1.88 1.06 3.69
C ARG A 66 -0.61 1.31 2.87
N GLU A 67 -0.68 2.14 1.84
CA GLU A 67 0.50 2.51 1.04
C GLU A 67 1.57 3.20 1.90
N ILE A 68 1.19 4.18 2.73
CA ILE A 68 2.13 4.85 3.66
C ILE A 68 2.79 3.83 4.61
N MET A 69 2.02 2.91 5.19
CA MET A 69 2.58 1.87 6.07
C MET A 69 3.59 0.96 5.35
N LEU A 70 3.33 0.59 4.09
CA LEU A 70 4.27 -0.19 3.29
C LEU A 70 5.56 0.58 2.98
N ILE A 71 5.44 1.88 2.69
CA ILE A 71 6.59 2.76 2.46
C ILE A 71 7.41 2.91 3.74
N ASP A 72 6.77 3.17 4.88
CA ASP A 72 7.44 3.28 6.18
C ASP A 72 8.18 1.99 6.54
N ALA A 73 7.58 0.82 6.29
CA ALA A 73 8.24 -0.46 6.48
C ALA A 73 9.45 -0.66 5.56
N ALA A 74 9.36 -0.22 4.30
CA ALA A 74 10.49 -0.26 3.36
C ALA A 74 11.64 0.66 3.81
N LEU A 75 11.34 1.90 4.20
CA LEU A 75 12.32 2.86 4.71
C LEU A 75 12.96 2.35 6.01
N SER A 76 12.17 1.78 6.92
CA SER A 76 12.70 1.18 8.15
C SER A 76 13.68 0.04 7.86
N ARG A 77 13.39 -0.84 6.89
CA ARG A 77 14.36 -1.86 6.45
C ARG A 77 15.64 -1.25 5.90
N MET A 78 15.55 -0.12 5.19
CA MET A 78 16.72 0.58 4.66
C MET A 78 17.55 1.24 5.77
N GLU A 79 16.93 1.66 6.87
CA GLU A 79 17.64 2.19 8.05
C GLU A 79 18.36 1.10 8.83
N ASN A 80 17.85 -0.13 8.78
CA ASN A 80 18.41 -1.30 9.45
C ASN A 80 19.34 -2.13 8.54
N ASP A 81 19.71 -1.63 7.35
CA ASP A 81 20.58 -2.32 6.36
C ASP A 81 20.09 -3.71 5.91
N VAL A 82 18.79 -3.99 6.02
CA VAL A 82 18.17 -5.28 5.57
C VAL A 82 17.25 -5.11 4.36
N PHE A 83 17.22 -3.92 3.75
CA PHE A 83 16.42 -3.68 2.57
C PHE A 83 17.03 -4.35 1.34
N GLY A 84 16.19 -5.01 0.55
CA GLY A 84 16.63 -5.75 -0.63
C GLY A 84 17.13 -7.16 -0.32
N GLU A 85 16.88 -7.68 0.88
CA GLU A 85 17.06 -9.08 1.27
C GLU A 85 15.69 -9.79 1.36
N CYS A 86 15.61 -11.02 0.86
CA CYS A 86 14.41 -11.84 0.94
C CYS A 86 14.17 -12.30 2.38
N VAL A 87 12.96 -12.10 2.90
CA VAL A 87 12.59 -12.49 4.27
C VAL A 87 12.53 -14.00 4.51
N ASP A 88 12.46 -14.80 3.44
CA ASP A 88 12.35 -16.27 3.57
C ASP A 88 13.71 -16.96 3.39
N CYS A 89 14.44 -16.65 2.31
CA CYS A 89 15.71 -17.31 2.01
C CYS A 89 16.98 -16.49 2.31
N GLY A 90 16.86 -15.20 2.61
CA GLY A 90 18.02 -14.30 2.84
C GLY A 90 18.78 -13.90 1.57
N ASN A 91 18.34 -14.32 0.38
CA ASN A 91 18.98 -13.92 -0.87
C ASN A 91 18.67 -12.48 -1.25
N GLU A 92 19.53 -11.87 -2.06
CA GLU A 92 19.27 -10.54 -2.60
C GLU A 92 18.04 -10.52 -3.51
N ILE A 93 17.16 -9.54 -3.28
CA ILE A 93 16.09 -9.16 -4.19
C ILE A 93 16.72 -8.35 -5.33
N SER A 94 16.37 -8.71 -6.57
CA SER A 94 16.86 -8.03 -7.77
C SER A 94 16.48 -6.55 -7.77
N LEU A 95 17.37 -5.71 -8.31
CA LEU A 95 17.11 -4.28 -8.41
C LEU A 95 15.90 -3.99 -9.30
N ASP A 96 15.75 -4.68 -10.43
CA ASP A 96 14.59 -4.53 -11.32
C ASP A 96 13.26 -4.75 -10.58
N ARG A 97 13.24 -5.74 -9.67
CA ARG A 97 12.07 -6.01 -8.83
C ARG A 97 11.84 -4.92 -7.80
N LEU A 98 12.89 -4.39 -7.17
CA LEU A 98 12.78 -3.29 -6.20
C LEU A 98 12.43 -1.96 -6.88
N GLU A 99 12.86 -1.73 -8.12
CA GLU A 99 12.46 -0.56 -8.90
C GLU A 99 10.99 -0.67 -9.34
N ALA A 100 10.52 -1.85 -9.74
CA ALA A 100 9.12 -2.09 -10.08
C ALA A 100 8.19 -2.14 -8.86
N MET A 101 8.65 -2.73 -7.76
CA MET A 101 7.91 -2.93 -6.51
C MET A 101 8.81 -2.61 -5.29
N PRO A 102 8.93 -1.32 -4.91
CA PRO A 102 9.84 -0.86 -3.85
C PRO A 102 9.54 -1.41 -2.44
N PHE A 103 8.35 -1.94 -2.21
CA PHE A 103 7.95 -2.55 -0.95
C PHE A 103 8.08 -4.08 -0.95
N ALA A 104 8.65 -4.68 -1.99
CA ALA A 104 8.90 -6.12 -2.04
C ALA A 104 9.74 -6.59 -0.83
N ILE A 105 9.33 -7.70 -0.23
CA ILE A 105 10.01 -8.37 0.90
C ILE A 105 10.56 -9.74 0.51
N ARG A 106 10.24 -10.24 -0.68
CA ARG A 106 10.63 -11.57 -1.17
C ARG A 106 11.28 -11.48 -2.54
N CYS A 107 12.21 -12.40 -2.82
CA CYS A 107 12.69 -12.66 -4.18
C CYS A 107 11.55 -13.20 -5.05
N GLU A 108 11.80 -13.38 -6.35
CA GLU A 108 10.78 -13.83 -7.29
C GLU A 108 10.33 -15.26 -7.00
N GLU A 109 11.27 -16.13 -6.64
CA GLU A 109 11.00 -17.54 -6.33
C GLU A 109 10.09 -17.70 -5.11
N ASP A 110 10.47 -17.10 -3.97
CA ASP A 110 9.70 -17.20 -2.72
C ASP A 110 8.36 -16.45 -2.82
N ALA A 111 8.30 -15.37 -3.60
CA ALA A 111 7.03 -14.69 -3.87
C ALA A 111 6.05 -15.58 -4.65
N ALA A 112 6.53 -16.32 -5.65
CA ALA A 112 5.69 -17.22 -6.43
C ALA A 112 5.14 -18.37 -5.57
N ILE A 113 5.98 -18.93 -4.69
CA ILE A 113 5.56 -19.97 -3.72
C ILE A 113 4.48 -19.42 -2.80
N HIS A 114 4.70 -18.25 -2.21
CA HIS A 114 3.75 -17.63 -1.29
C HIS A 114 2.40 -17.27 -1.97
N GLU A 115 2.44 -16.82 -3.22
CA GLU A 115 1.23 -16.54 -4.01
C GLU A 115 0.42 -17.83 -4.27
N GLN A 116 1.11 -18.94 -4.57
CA GLN A 116 0.45 -20.23 -4.75
C GLN A 116 -0.22 -20.71 -3.44
N GLU A 117 0.50 -20.67 -2.32
CA GLU A 117 -0.01 -21.07 -1.01
C GLU A 117 -1.23 -20.23 -0.60
N THR A 118 -1.15 -18.90 -0.75
CA THR A 118 -2.27 -18.01 -0.44
C THR A 118 -3.48 -18.27 -1.34
N ARG A 119 -3.26 -18.57 -2.63
CA ARG A 119 -4.33 -18.94 -3.56
C ARG A 119 -4.97 -20.28 -3.20
N GLU A 120 -4.19 -21.27 -2.80
CA GLU A 120 -4.68 -22.58 -2.35
C GLU A 120 -5.46 -22.45 -1.03
N ALA A 121 -4.95 -21.69 -0.07
CA ALA A 121 -5.63 -21.41 1.18
C ALA A 121 -6.98 -20.69 0.95
N ALA A 122 -7.02 -19.69 0.06
CA ALA A 122 -8.26 -18.99 -0.30
C ALA A 122 -9.29 -19.93 -0.93
N ARG A 123 -8.86 -20.86 -1.79
CA ARG A 123 -9.73 -21.91 -2.36
C ARG A 123 -10.29 -22.83 -1.27
N HIS A 124 -9.46 -23.21 -0.30
CA HIS A 124 -9.88 -24.09 0.78
C HIS A 124 -10.90 -23.41 1.72
N VAL A 125 -10.66 -22.15 2.09
CA VAL A 125 -11.63 -21.35 2.89
C VAL A 125 -12.96 -21.20 2.15
N GLY A 126 -12.93 -20.96 0.84
CA GLY A 126 -14.13 -20.92 0.00
C GLY A 126 -14.90 -22.26 -0.04
N SER A 127 -14.18 -23.38 0.04
CA SER A 127 -14.80 -24.73 0.08
C SER A 127 -15.40 -25.10 1.45
N LEU A 128 -14.94 -24.48 2.54
CA LEU A 128 -15.44 -24.67 3.91
C LEU A 128 -16.61 -23.74 4.28
N SER A 129 -16.89 -22.75 3.43
CA SER A 129 -17.94 -21.74 3.64
C SER A 129 -19.24 -22.05 2.89
N LEU A 130 -19.38 -23.27 2.36
CA LEU A 130 -20.56 -23.86 1.70
C LEU A 130 -21.03 -25.10 2.48
#